data_AF-A0A396K2B2-F1
#
_entry.id   AF-A0A396K2B2-F1
#
_cell.length_a   1.000
_cell.length_b   1.000
_cell.length_c   1.000
_cell.angle_alpha   90.00
_cell.angle_beta   90.00
_cell.angle_gamma   90.00
#
_symmetry.space_group_name_H-M   'P 1'
#
loop_
_entity.id
_entity.type
_entity.pdbx_description
1 polymer ?
#
loop_
_entity_poly.entity_id
_entity_poly.type
_entity_poly.pdbx_seq_one_letter_code
_entity_poly.pdbx_strand_id
1 'polypeptide(L)'
;MEFSLLFEEWKNHEAKPDLAFVYGGGGSWKSKAMKAGIDRHFQLEQEVLEPMEVNVKSSEDYMALKLVDFINGVNQLLFEGLTRELPIISFDFAQGIWMVGKIDEIRMPKAKKDHNPMLVETKTRY
;
A
#
# COMPACT_ATOMS: atom_id res chain seq x y z
N MET A 1 2.12 -20.24 -17.43
CA MET A 1 1.83 -18.80 -17.36
C MET A 1 3.00 -18.19 -16.62
N GLU A 2 3.90 -17.54 -17.35
CA GLU A 2 5.16 -17.03 -16.82
C GLU A 2 4.91 -15.74 -16.03
N PHE A 3 5.30 -15.73 -14.75
CA PHE A 3 5.24 -14.60 -13.81
C PHE A 3 6.31 -13.53 -14.11
N SER A 4 6.53 -13.20 -15.38
CA SER A 4 7.73 -12.43 -15.80
C SER A 4 7.65 -10.92 -15.52
N LEU A 5 6.45 -10.36 -15.35
CA LEU A 5 6.29 -8.92 -15.10
C LEU A 5 6.67 -8.50 -13.67
N LEU A 6 6.73 -9.45 -12.73
CA LEU A 6 7.22 -9.20 -11.37
C LEU A 6 8.75 -9.24 -11.28
N PHE A 7 9.44 -9.77 -12.31
CA PHE A 7 10.85 -10.17 -12.20
C PHE A 7 11.83 -9.07 -12.60
N GLU A 8 11.46 -8.17 -13.53
CA GLU A 8 12.39 -7.15 -14.02
C GLU A 8 12.57 -5.96 -13.07
N GLU A 9 11.59 -5.65 -12.22
CA GLU A 9 11.74 -4.57 -11.22
C GLU A 9 12.70 -4.95 -10.07
N TRP A 10 13.07 -6.22 -9.94
CA TRP A 10 13.68 -6.78 -8.72
C TRP A 10 15.17 -7.12 -8.81
N LYS A 11 15.80 -7.05 -9.99
CA LYS A 11 17.24 -7.40 -10.13
C LYS A 11 18.22 -6.46 -9.41
N ASN A 12 17.76 -5.31 -8.89
CA ASN A 12 18.64 -4.26 -8.37
C ASN A 12 18.49 -3.96 -6.87
N HIS A 13 17.75 -4.75 -6.10
CA HIS A 13 17.66 -4.54 -4.65
C HIS A 13 18.61 -5.46 -3.89
N GLU A 14 19.85 -5.00 -3.70
CA GLU A 14 20.66 -5.43 -2.55
C GLU A 14 19.84 -5.24 -1.28
N ALA A 15 19.84 -6.26 -0.42
CA ALA A 15 19.09 -6.33 0.83
C ALA A 15 19.18 -5.03 1.64
N LYS A 16 18.18 -4.17 1.49
CA LYS A 16 17.93 -3.06 2.41
C LYS A 16 16.86 -3.53 3.39
N PRO A 17 16.89 -3.07 4.65
CA PRO A 17 15.81 -3.29 5.58
C PRO A 17 14.55 -2.74 4.93
N ASP A 18 13.71 -3.65 4.42
CA ASP A 18 12.40 -3.32 3.91
C ASP A 18 11.57 -2.95 5.14
N LEU A 19 11.64 -1.66 5.51
CA LEU A 19 10.54 -1.01 6.22
C LEU A 19 9.30 -1.44 5.46
N ALA A 20 8.42 -2.18 6.13
CA ALA A 20 7.34 -2.98 5.56
C ALA A 20 6.31 -2.18 4.76
N PHE A 21 6.71 -1.48 3.70
CA PHE A 21 5.88 -0.72 2.78
C PHE A 21 6.72 -0.47 1.53
N VAL A 22 6.60 -1.40 0.58
CA VAL A 22 7.16 -1.23 -0.75
C VAL A 22 6.41 -0.10 -1.43
N TYR A 23 7.05 1.07 -1.48
CA TYR A 23 6.75 2.12 -2.45
C TYR A 23 6.97 1.52 -3.85
N GLY A 24 5.91 0.89 -4.37
CA GLY A 24 5.87 0.27 -5.68
C GLY A 24 6.12 1.31 -6.76
N GLY A 25 7.26 1.21 -7.40
CA GLY A 25 7.62 1.99 -8.57
C GLY A 25 9.12 1.99 -8.78
N GLY A 26 9.62 1.04 -9.55
CA GLY A 26 10.99 1.01 -10.09
C GLY A 26 11.30 2.15 -11.08
N GLY A 27 10.62 3.29 -10.97
CA GLY A 27 10.88 4.51 -11.73
C GLY A 27 11.82 5.41 -10.95
N SER A 28 12.89 5.89 -11.58
CA SER A 28 13.72 6.92 -10.95
C SER A 28 12.87 8.11 -10.52
N TRP A 29 13.23 8.72 -9.39
CA TRP A 29 12.43 9.75 -8.73
C TRP A 29 12.70 11.07 -9.45
N LYS A 30 12.11 11.23 -10.65
CA LYS A 30 12.61 12.17 -11.66
C LYS A 30 12.31 13.64 -11.35
N SER A 31 11.35 13.95 -10.48
CA SER A 31 10.90 15.34 -10.27
C SER A 31 10.69 15.69 -8.80
N LYS A 32 10.85 16.97 -8.47
CA LYS A 32 10.58 17.49 -7.12
C LYS A 32 9.11 17.29 -6.71
N ALA A 33 8.18 17.35 -7.68
CA ALA A 33 6.76 17.10 -7.45
C ALA A 33 6.49 15.66 -7.01
N MET A 34 7.15 14.68 -7.62
CA MET A 34 6.99 13.27 -7.26
C MET A 34 7.51 12.99 -5.85
N LYS A 35 8.67 13.57 -5.50
CA LYS A 35 9.21 13.47 -4.13
C LYS A 35 8.27 14.09 -3.10
N ALA A 36 7.75 15.30 -3.37
CA ALA A 36 6.81 15.97 -2.47
C ALA A 36 5.52 15.17 -2.27
N GLY A 37 5.05 14.48 -3.31
CA GLY A 37 3.94 13.53 -3.20
C GLY A 37 4.24 12.39 -2.25
N ILE A 38 5.33 11.66 -2.48
CA ILE A 38 5.74 10.52 -1.65
C ILE A 38 5.94 10.93 -0.18
N ASP A 39 6.66 12.02 0.06
CA ASP A 39 6.90 12.53 1.41
C ASP A 39 5.57 12.86 2.13
N ARG A 40 4.55 13.33 1.38
CA ARG A 40 3.23 13.61 1.95
C ARG A 40 2.45 12.34 2.29
N HIS A 41 2.50 11.32 1.45
CA HIS A 41 1.89 10.02 1.73
C HIS A 41 2.53 9.36 2.95
N PHE A 42 3.86 9.35 3.02
CA PHE A 42 4.61 8.83 4.17
C PHE A 42 4.23 9.54 5.47
N GLN A 43 4.16 10.88 5.44
CA GLN A 43 3.75 11.65 6.61
C GLN A 43 2.34 11.28 7.08
N LEU A 44 1.39 11.12 6.14
CA LEU A 44 0.03 10.73 6.45
C LEU A 44 -0.04 9.30 6.99
N GLU A 45 0.73 8.37 6.46
CA GLU A 45 0.80 6.99 6.95
C GLU A 45 1.25 6.95 8.42
N GLN A 46 2.31 7.71 8.76
CA GLN A 46 2.84 7.80 10.13
C GLN A 46 1.89 8.44 11.15
N GLU A 47 0.87 9.18 10.71
CA GLU A 47 -0.16 9.69 11.63
C GLU A 47 -1.05 8.57 12.20
N VAL A 48 -1.09 7.41 11.54
CA VAL A 48 -2.04 6.33 11.85
C VAL A 48 -1.36 5.00 12.10
N LEU A 49 -0.14 4.79 11.59
CA LEU A 49 0.62 3.55 11.72
C LEU A 49 2.04 3.82 12.21
N GLU A 50 2.55 2.93 13.06
CA GLU A 50 3.96 2.91 13.45
C GLU A 50 4.71 1.92 12.54
N PRO A 51 5.77 2.36 11.82
CA PRO A 51 6.54 1.47 10.96
C PRO A 51 7.34 0.46 11.80
N MET A 52 7.25 -0.82 11.44
CA MET A 52 8.01 -1.90 12.06
C MET A 52 9.01 -2.50 11.07
N GLU A 53 10.24 -2.72 11.53
CA GLU A 53 11.26 -3.42 10.74
C GLU A 53 10.98 -4.93 10.73
N VAL A 54 10.85 -5.50 9.53
CA VAL A 54 10.65 -6.94 9.33
C VAL A 54 11.74 -7.46 8.40
N ASN A 55 12.33 -8.60 8.76
CA ASN A 55 13.34 -9.24 7.93
C ASN A 55 12.68 -10.15 6.89
N VAL A 56 12.58 -9.67 5.64
CA VAL A 56 12.01 -10.41 4.51
C VAL A 56 13.12 -11.21 3.82
N LYS A 57 12.99 -12.54 3.76
CA LYS A 57 14.02 -13.42 3.19
C LYS A 57 13.62 -14.08 1.89
N SER A 58 12.32 -14.07 1.58
CA SER A 58 11.73 -14.75 0.43
C SER A 58 10.56 -13.97 -0.15
N SER A 59 10.17 -14.33 -1.37
CA SER A 59 8.97 -13.80 -2.02
C SER A 59 7.69 -14.12 -1.26
N GLU A 60 7.68 -15.28 -0.60
CA GLU A 60 6.59 -15.79 0.22
C GLU A 60 6.45 -14.95 1.49
N ASP A 61 7.57 -14.61 2.14
CA ASP A 61 7.58 -13.69 3.30
C ASP A 61 7.02 -12.32 2.91
N TYR A 62 7.40 -11.82 1.73
CA TYR A 62 6.91 -10.55 1.21
C TYR A 62 5.39 -10.58 0.94
N MET A 63 4.89 -11.67 0.35
CA MET A 63 3.45 -11.85 0.15
C MET A 63 2.70 -11.98 1.47
N ALA A 64 3.26 -12.73 2.43
CA ALA A 64 2.70 -12.87 3.76
C ALA A 64 2.61 -11.52 4.48
N LEU A 65 3.64 -10.68 4.35
CA LEU A 65 3.66 -9.33 4.92
C LEU A 65 2.51 -8.49 4.38
N LYS A 66 2.28 -8.45 3.05
CA LYS A 66 1.14 -7.75 2.46
C LYS A 66 -0.21 -8.22 2.99
N LEU A 67 -0.37 -9.52 3.22
CA LEU A 67 -1.60 -10.08 3.77
C LEU A 67 -1.79 -9.68 5.24
N VAL A 68 -0.72 -9.69 6.03
CA VAL A 68 -0.75 -9.21 7.43
C VAL A 68 -1.09 -7.72 7.48
N ASP A 69 -0.47 -6.90 6.65
CA ASP A 69 -0.74 -5.46 6.55
C ASP A 69 -2.17 -5.18 6.12
N PHE A 70 -2.71 -5.96 5.18
CA PHE A 70 -4.11 -5.88 4.80
C PHE A 70 -5.05 -6.18 5.98
N ILE A 71 -4.79 -7.26 6.73
CA ILE A 71 -5.59 -7.62 7.91
C ILE A 71 -5.53 -6.50 8.96
N ASN A 72 -4.34 -5.95 9.20
CA ASN A 72 -4.15 -4.85 10.13
C ASN A 72 -4.91 -3.59 9.69
N GLY A 73 -4.82 -3.20 8.42
CA GLY A 73 -5.54 -2.05 7.89
C GLY A 73 -7.06 -2.22 7.91
N VAL A 74 -7.57 -3.42 7.64
CA VAL A 74 -9.02 -3.71 7.78
C VAL A 74 -9.46 -3.64 9.23
N ASN A 75 -8.68 -4.19 10.17
CA ASN A 75 -8.97 -4.09 11.60
C ASN A 75 -8.98 -2.61 12.04
N GLN A 76 -7.98 -1.85 11.61
CA GLN A 76 -7.90 -0.42 11.88
C GLN A 76 -9.14 0.32 11.38
N LEU A 77 -9.58 0.05 10.15
CA LEU A 77 -10.80 0.63 9.60
C LEU A 77 -12.04 0.27 10.43
N LEU A 78 -12.15 -0.97 10.90
CA LEU A 78 -13.29 -1.44 11.70
C LEU A 78 -13.33 -0.82 13.09
N PHE A 79 -12.19 -0.65 13.76
CA PHE A 79 -12.12 -0.18 15.14
C PHE A 79 -11.94 1.34 15.27
N GLU A 80 -11.13 1.95 14.41
CA GLU A 80 -10.80 3.37 14.44
C GLU A 80 -11.62 4.18 13.43
N GLY A 81 -12.24 3.52 12.46
CA GLY A 81 -13.03 4.16 11.41
C GLY A 81 -12.19 4.82 10.31
N LEU A 82 -10.88 4.58 10.30
CA LEU A 82 -9.92 5.12 9.34
C LEU A 82 -8.84 4.06 9.09
N THR A 83 -8.43 3.89 7.84
CA THR A 83 -7.14 3.24 7.53
C THR A 83 -6.47 3.98 6.39
N ARG A 84 -5.15 3.92 6.34
CA ARG A 84 -4.35 4.51 5.27
C ARG A 84 -3.49 3.47 4.62
N GLU A 85 -3.19 3.70 3.36
CA GLU A 85 -2.15 2.96 2.65
C GLU A 85 -2.46 1.44 2.66
N LEU A 86 -3.73 1.08 2.46
CA LEU A 86 -4.22 -0.30 2.55
C LEU A 86 -3.78 -1.09 1.30
N PRO A 87 -2.96 -2.16 1.43
CA PRO A 87 -2.55 -2.97 0.29
C PRO A 87 -3.71 -3.81 -0.24
N ILE A 88 -3.91 -3.83 -1.56
CA ILE A 88 -4.96 -4.61 -2.22
C ILE A 88 -4.33 -5.62 -3.17
N ILE A 89 -4.82 -6.85 -3.07
CA ILE A 89 -4.56 -7.93 -4.03
C ILE A 89 -5.94 -8.44 -4.45
N SER A 90 -6.29 -8.28 -5.71
CA SER A 90 -7.59 -8.66 -6.26
C SER A 90 -7.45 -9.28 -7.64
N PHE A 91 -8.45 -10.05 -8.04
CA PHE A 91 -8.53 -10.68 -9.35
C PHE A 91 -9.86 -10.35 -10.01
N ASP A 92 -9.81 -9.70 -11.18
CA ASP A 92 -10.97 -9.50 -12.03
C ASP A 92 -11.19 -10.77 -12.87
N PHE A 93 -12.17 -11.58 -12.48
CA PHE A 93 -12.52 -12.81 -13.20
C PHE A 93 -13.02 -12.58 -14.63
N ALA A 94 -13.65 -11.44 -14.90
CA ALA A 94 -14.18 -11.15 -16.24
C ALA A 94 -13.07 -10.78 -17.22
N GLN A 95 -12.05 -10.07 -16.73
CA GLN A 95 -10.90 -9.64 -17.54
C GLN A 95 -9.71 -10.61 -17.45
N GLY A 96 -9.68 -11.49 -16.44
CA GLY A 96 -8.56 -12.40 -16.17
C GLY A 96 -7.30 -11.66 -15.67
N ILE A 97 -7.47 -10.52 -15.00
CA ILE A 97 -6.37 -9.62 -14.62
C ILE A 97 -6.20 -9.58 -13.10
N TRP A 98 -4.95 -9.65 -12.65
CA TRP A 98 -4.57 -9.35 -11.28
C TRP A 98 -4.41 -7.85 -11.09
N MET A 99 -5.07 -7.33 -10.05
CA MET A 99 -4.92 -5.96 -9.59
C MET A 99 -4.17 -5.98 -8.28
N VAL A 100 -2.98 -5.39 -8.28
CA VAL A 100 -2.18 -5.19 -7.07
C VAL A 100 -1.97 -3.69 -6.93
N GLY A 101 -2.31 -3.14 -5.76
CA GLY A 101 -2.23 -1.71 -5.53
C GLY A 101 -2.31 -1.36 -4.05
N LYS A 102 -2.43 -0.07 -3.79
CA LYS A 102 -2.53 0.50 -2.44
C LYS A 102 -3.63 1.57 -2.49
N ILE A 103 -4.53 1.55 -1.52
CA ILE A 103 -5.56 2.58 -1.38
C ILE A 103 -5.05 3.59 -0.36
N ASP A 104 -4.94 4.86 -0.78
CA ASP A 104 -4.44 5.96 0.06
C ASP A 104 -5.14 6.03 1.41
N GLU A 105 -6.49 6.10 1.42
CA GLU A 105 -7.25 6.23 2.64
C GLU A 105 -8.69 5.74 2.49
N ILE A 106 -9.18 5.04 3.52
CA ILE A 106 -10.58 4.63 3.65
C ILE A 106 -11.14 5.16 4.95
N ARG A 107 -12.34 5.77 4.89
CA ARG A 107 -13.02 6.32 6.06
C ARG A 107 -14.40 5.69 6.25
N MET A 108 -14.71 5.31 7.47
CA MET A 108 -16.08 4.99 7.86
C MET A 108 -16.87 6.29 8.05
N PRO A 109 -18.14 6.34 7.63
CA PRO A 109 -18.98 7.52 7.79
C PRO A 109 -19.25 7.81 9.28
N LYS A 110 -19.18 9.09 9.66
CA LYS A 110 -19.39 9.53 11.06
C LYS A 110 -20.85 9.42 11.51
N ALA A 111 -21.79 9.40 10.57
CA ALA A 111 -23.22 9.33 10.86
C ALA A 111 -23.66 7.87 10.94
N LYS A 112 -24.28 7.47 12.06
CA LYS A 112 -24.72 6.08 12.33
C LYS A 112 -25.66 5.43 11.30
N LYS A 113 -26.22 6.21 10.37
CA LYS A 113 -27.19 5.75 9.36
C LYS A 113 -26.57 5.48 8.00
N ASP A 114 -25.32 5.87 7.80
CA ASP A 114 -24.57 5.57 6.60
C ASP A 114 -23.58 4.47 6.94
N HIS A 115 -23.48 3.45 6.09
CA HIS A 115 -22.59 2.30 6.27
C HIS A 115 -21.58 2.19 5.14
N ASN A 116 -21.62 3.09 4.16
CA ASN A 116 -20.76 3.02 3.00
C ASN A 116 -19.40 3.67 3.32
N PRO A 117 -18.29 2.91 3.26
CA PRO A 117 -16.96 3.49 3.42
C PRO A 117 -16.65 4.45 2.26
N MET A 118 -15.95 5.54 2.58
CA MET A 118 -15.49 6.53 1.61
C MET A 118 -14.03 6.26 1.25
N LEU A 119 -13.74 6.18 -0.05
CA LEU A 119 -12.38 6.16 -0.59
C LEU A 119 -11.88 7.59 -0.77
N VAL A 120 -10.72 7.89 -0.22
CA VAL A 120 -10.11 9.23 -0.28
C VAL A 120 -8.72 9.10 -0.91
N GLU A 121 -8.54 9.72 -2.06
CA GLU A 121 -7.26 9.82 -2.74
C GLU A 121 -6.61 11.17 -2.41
N THR A 122 -5.36 11.17 -1.99
CA THR A 122 -4.61 12.39 -1.70
C THR A 122 -3.69 12.72 -2.87
N LYS A 123 -3.73 13.98 -3.34
CA LYS A 123 -2.81 14.48 -4.37
C LYS A 123 -2.18 15.79 -3.92
N THR A 124 -0.87 15.87 -4.02
CA THR A 124 -0.12 17.10 -3.75
C THR A 124 -0.15 18.00 -4.98
N ARG A 125 -0.48 19.28 -4.76
CA ARG A 125 -0.26 20.32 -5.77
C ARG A 125 1.11 20.94 -5.51
N TYR A 126 2.07 20.58 -6.34
CA TYR A 126 3.45 21.07 -6.31
C TYR A 126 3.63 22.23 -7.28
#